data_AF-B3QS13-F1
#
_entry.id   AF-B3QS13-F1
#
_cell.length_a   1.000
_cell.length_b   1.000
_cell.length_c   1.000
_cell.angle_alpha   90.00
_cell.angle_beta   90.00
_cell.angle_gamma   90.00
#
_symmetry.space_group_name_H-M   'P 1'
#
loop_
_entity.id
_entity.type
_entity.pdbx_description
1 polymer ?
#
loop_
_entity_poly.entity_id
_entity_poly.type
_entity_poly.pdbx_seq_one_letter_code
_entity_poly.pdbx_strand_id
1 'polypeptide(L)'
;MSRIFNIMPVRQLYAEQAIAGYEKTGVPLVSWDGSSFVPTANSDDKGMYFIFQKLSAWFGFSADEAITVFHLFFVIVAFLLALGGTMLYFQARASKFLAALVIVLLSAITLYRGDSYMMNSVFALSTVPLFLYFVEKKKPLWLFGFFIFVGAFAALAGFVRAHAATGTLIFLGVVLFFHYSATLKTKLLLLVGLFVGLISVNHYIASLFDARDAFLLKINPAYQEYMTTGHVFWHSIYIGLGYVSNPEIKAYQDEEGINKVRSLAPEVRYTSPKYEELLKYETLSFIRNYPGYFAANIFAKLGVIFVYLMVFANAGLLAAYFYRKPLVLDIAFAMAMGFNMLFGVLVVPRLNYLLGFACFAAMFGMYSINFALEKKSVQEVLGQFGLHQKAK
;
A
#
# COMPACT_ATOMS: atom_id res chain seq x y z
N MET A 1 19.80 4.15 -20.61
CA MET A 1 18.49 3.54 -20.92
C MET A 1 17.42 4.62 -20.81
N SER A 2 16.45 4.69 -21.72
CA SER A 2 15.28 5.56 -21.54
C SER A 2 14.57 5.19 -20.25
N ARG A 3 14.22 6.16 -19.39
CA ARG A 3 13.53 5.90 -18.11
C ARG A 3 12.23 5.16 -18.37
N ILE A 4 12.17 3.90 -17.93
CA ILE A 4 10.97 3.05 -18.04
C ILE A 4 9.90 3.54 -17.07
N PHE A 5 10.31 4.17 -15.95
CA PHE A 5 9.42 4.60 -14.87
C PHE A 5 9.35 6.13 -14.76
N ASN A 6 8.14 6.62 -14.50
CA ASN A 6 7.89 8.03 -14.23
C ASN A 6 8.06 8.31 -12.73
N ILE A 7 9.29 8.22 -12.24
CA ILE A 7 9.62 8.55 -10.85
C ILE A 7 9.71 10.08 -10.68
N MET A 8 9.25 10.58 -9.54
CA MET A 8 9.37 12.00 -9.21
C MET A 8 10.85 12.42 -9.20
N PRO A 9 11.22 13.56 -9.83
CA PRO A 9 12.61 14.01 -9.88
C PRO A 9 13.30 14.13 -8.51
N VAL A 10 12.56 14.53 -7.48
CA VAL A 10 13.09 14.61 -6.11
C VAL A 10 13.50 13.24 -5.55
N ARG A 11 12.77 12.17 -5.89
CA ARG A 11 13.10 10.80 -5.46
C ARG A 11 14.31 10.25 -6.17
N GLN A 12 14.51 10.64 -7.43
CA GLN A 12 15.75 10.35 -8.15
C GLN A 12 16.95 10.96 -7.42
N LEU A 13 16.86 12.25 -7.09
CA LEU A 13 17.90 12.94 -6.34
C LEU A 13 18.17 12.26 -5.00
N TYR A 14 17.13 11.88 -4.25
CA TYR A 14 17.29 11.16 -2.99
C TYR A 14 17.93 9.78 -3.16
N ALA A 15 17.66 9.07 -4.26
CA ALA A 15 18.33 7.81 -4.57
C ALA A 15 19.83 8.02 -4.83
N GLU A 16 20.20 9.03 -5.62
CA GLU A 16 21.59 9.39 -5.91
C GLU A 16 22.33 9.80 -4.63
N GLN A 17 21.73 10.67 -3.82
CA GLN A 17 22.30 11.10 -2.54
C GLN A 17 22.45 9.93 -1.55
N ALA A 18 21.47 9.03 -1.49
CA ALA A 18 21.52 7.86 -0.63
C ALA A 18 22.65 6.91 -1.05
N ILE A 19 22.78 6.62 -2.34
CA ILE A 19 23.85 5.78 -2.87
C ILE A 19 25.22 6.40 -2.56
N ALA A 20 25.40 7.69 -2.90
CA ALA A 20 26.66 8.40 -2.65
C ALA A 20 27.01 8.46 -1.15
N GLY A 21 26.02 8.64 -0.27
CA GLY A 21 26.21 8.61 1.18
C GLY A 21 26.69 7.24 1.67
N TYR A 22 26.09 6.16 1.16
CA TYR A 22 26.49 4.80 1.51
C TYR A 22 27.88 4.44 0.98
N GLU A 23 28.22 4.82 -0.25
CA GLU A 23 29.55 4.59 -0.82
C GLU A 23 30.67 5.27 -0.04
N LYS A 24 30.42 6.50 0.45
CA LYS A 24 31.40 7.28 1.22
C LYS A 24 31.59 6.78 2.66
N THR A 25 30.57 6.18 3.26
CA THR A 25 30.53 5.94 4.72
C THR A 25 30.40 4.47 5.09
N GLY A 26 29.83 3.63 4.21
CA GLY A 26 29.39 2.27 4.52
C GLY A 26 28.18 2.19 5.46
N VAL A 27 27.62 3.33 5.90
CA VAL A 27 26.52 3.38 6.88
C VAL A 27 25.18 3.46 6.15
N PRO A 28 24.24 2.52 6.40
CA PRO A 28 22.92 2.54 5.77
C PRO A 28 22.13 3.79 6.18
N LEU A 29 21.20 4.23 5.32
CA LEU A 29 20.31 5.37 5.58
C LEU A 29 21.01 6.72 5.81
N VAL A 30 22.30 6.84 5.47
CA VAL A 30 23.02 8.10 5.35
C VAL A 30 23.06 8.53 3.88
N SER A 31 22.80 9.81 3.62
CA SER A 31 22.87 10.45 2.31
C SER A 31 23.97 11.51 2.27
N TRP A 32 24.50 11.78 1.09
CA TRP A 32 25.42 12.89 0.83
C TRP A 32 24.72 13.92 -0.07
N ASP A 33 24.46 15.12 0.45
CA ASP A 33 23.72 16.17 -0.28
C ASP A 33 24.61 17.00 -1.23
N GLY A 34 25.90 16.67 -1.32
CA GLY A 34 26.92 17.44 -2.05
C GLY A 34 27.85 18.23 -1.13
N SER A 35 27.41 18.54 0.09
CA SER A 35 28.11 19.38 1.06
C SER A 35 28.23 18.73 2.44
N SER A 36 27.24 17.96 2.86
CA SER A 36 27.12 17.39 4.19
C SER A 36 26.48 16.01 4.15
N PHE A 37 26.73 15.23 5.20
CA PHE A 37 26.02 13.98 5.43
C PHE A 37 24.72 14.26 6.18
N VAL A 38 23.63 13.74 5.63
CA VAL A 38 22.27 13.98 6.12
C VAL A 38 21.52 12.65 6.23
N PRO A 39 20.45 12.57 7.03
CA PRO A 39 19.58 11.40 7.01
C PRO A 39 18.95 11.22 5.62
N THR A 40 18.89 9.98 5.15
CA THR A 40 18.28 9.66 3.86
C THR A 40 16.80 10.02 3.80
N ALA A 41 16.40 10.64 2.68
CA ALA A 41 15.02 10.96 2.32
C ALA A 41 14.27 11.72 3.42
N ASN A 42 14.78 12.91 3.72
CA ASN A 42 14.14 13.82 4.66
C ASN A 42 12.69 14.09 4.21
N SER A 43 11.70 13.76 5.05
CA SER A 43 10.25 13.77 4.79
C SER A 43 9.61 12.64 3.94
N ASP A 44 10.34 11.59 3.54
CA ASP A 44 9.77 10.41 2.85
C ASP A 44 10.02 9.09 3.63
N ASP A 45 9.42 8.01 3.13
CA ASP A 45 9.66 6.64 3.62
C ASP A 45 11.04 6.15 3.14
N LYS A 46 11.80 5.52 4.03
CA LYS A 46 13.25 5.31 3.85
C LYS A 46 13.61 3.99 3.17
N GLY A 47 12.66 3.05 3.14
CA GLY A 47 12.96 1.66 2.77
C GLY A 47 13.40 1.48 1.32
N MET A 48 12.82 2.22 0.37
CA MET A 48 13.26 2.12 -1.03
C MET A 48 14.72 2.56 -1.20
N TYR A 49 15.11 3.66 -0.55
CA TYR A 49 16.46 4.21 -0.65
C TYR A 49 17.50 3.30 0.01
N PHE A 50 17.16 2.64 1.12
CA PHE A 50 18.01 1.58 1.68
C PHE A 50 18.25 0.46 0.68
N ILE A 51 17.20 0.01 -0.03
CA ILE A 51 17.34 -1.05 -1.02
C ILE A 51 18.17 -0.56 -2.20
N PHE A 52 18.03 0.69 -2.63
CA PHE A 52 18.86 1.28 -3.69
C PHE A 52 20.35 1.31 -3.30
N GLN A 53 20.67 1.70 -2.06
CA GLN A 53 22.03 1.64 -1.52
C GLN A 53 22.62 0.22 -1.64
N LYS A 54 21.85 -0.80 -1.28
CA LYS A 54 22.30 -2.21 -1.35
C LYS A 54 22.42 -2.71 -2.78
N LEU A 55 21.50 -2.36 -3.66
CA LEU A 55 21.57 -2.71 -5.08
C LEU A 55 22.81 -2.10 -5.75
N SER A 56 23.11 -0.82 -5.50
CA SER A 56 24.34 -0.19 -5.98
C SER A 56 25.57 -0.90 -5.40
N ALA A 57 25.65 -1.08 -4.09
CA ALA A 57 26.83 -1.65 -3.45
C ALA A 57 27.13 -3.11 -3.85
N TRP A 58 26.10 -3.92 -4.10
CA TRP A 58 26.27 -5.34 -4.46
C TRP A 58 26.48 -5.57 -5.95
N PHE A 59 25.85 -4.76 -6.81
CA PHE A 59 25.83 -5.00 -8.26
C PHE A 59 26.47 -3.88 -9.09
N GLY A 60 26.90 -2.79 -8.47
CA GLY A 60 27.43 -1.61 -9.16
C GLY A 60 26.37 -0.82 -9.94
N PHE A 61 25.09 -0.95 -9.56
CA PHE A 61 23.99 -0.26 -10.26
C PHE A 61 23.98 1.24 -9.99
N SER A 62 23.78 2.02 -11.04
CA SER A 62 23.40 3.43 -10.94
C SER A 62 22.04 3.61 -10.25
N ALA A 63 21.72 4.84 -9.84
CA ALA A 63 20.43 5.15 -9.22
C ALA A 63 19.24 4.75 -10.13
N ASP A 64 19.30 5.07 -11.43
CA ASP A 64 18.27 4.71 -12.42
C ASP A 64 18.08 3.19 -12.53
N GLU A 65 19.18 2.42 -12.53
CA GLU A 65 19.14 0.96 -12.60
C GLU A 65 18.61 0.35 -11.29
N ALA A 66 19.05 0.86 -10.13
CA ALA A 66 18.57 0.40 -8.83
C ALA A 66 17.06 0.65 -8.66
N ILE A 67 16.57 1.82 -9.06
CA ILE A 67 15.13 2.15 -9.11
C ILE A 67 14.42 1.17 -10.03
N THR A 68 14.97 0.92 -11.22
CA THR A 68 14.34 0.06 -12.23
C THR A 68 14.20 -1.38 -11.75
N VAL A 69 15.30 -1.95 -11.24
CA VAL A 69 15.36 -3.32 -10.72
C VAL A 69 14.44 -3.47 -9.52
N PHE A 70 14.42 -2.51 -8.61
CA PHE A 70 13.52 -2.52 -7.45
C PHE A 70 12.04 -2.63 -7.84
N HIS A 71 11.57 -1.74 -8.73
CA HIS A 71 10.16 -1.75 -9.16
C HIS A 71 9.79 -3.03 -9.91
N LEU A 72 10.65 -3.46 -10.85
CA LEU A 72 10.43 -4.70 -11.59
C LEU A 72 10.41 -5.91 -10.67
N PHE A 73 11.37 -6.02 -9.74
CA PHE A 73 11.46 -7.16 -8.83
C PHE A 73 10.18 -7.34 -8.01
N PHE A 74 9.73 -6.29 -7.32
CA PHE A 74 8.54 -6.39 -6.47
C PHE A 74 7.27 -6.67 -7.28
N VAL A 75 7.10 -6.02 -8.44
CA VAL A 75 5.92 -6.27 -9.30
C VAL A 75 5.95 -7.67 -9.90
N ILE A 76 7.09 -8.17 -10.37
CA ILE A 76 7.22 -9.52 -10.94
C ILE A 76 6.97 -10.58 -9.87
N VAL A 77 7.56 -10.43 -8.69
CA VAL A 77 7.32 -11.37 -7.57
C VAL A 77 5.84 -11.37 -7.20
N ALA A 78 5.21 -10.20 -7.07
CA ALA A 78 3.78 -10.14 -6.77
C ALA A 78 2.91 -10.73 -7.89
N PHE A 79 3.25 -10.48 -9.14
CA PHE A 79 2.60 -11.07 -10.31
C PHE A 79 2.64 -12.60 -10.26
N LEU A 80 3.83 -13.19 -10.04
CA LEU A 80 4.00 -14.65 -10.00
C LEU A 80 3.24 -15.27 -8.83
N LEU A 81 3.27 -14.66 -7.65
CA LEU A 81 2.55 -15.15 -6.48
C LEU A 81 1.03 -15.02 -6.65
N ALA A 82 0.55 -13.91 -7.21
CA ALA A 82 -0.86 -13.70 -7.51
C ALA A 82 -1.37 -14.73 -8.54
N LEU A 83 -0.60 -14.93 -9.62
CA LEU A 83 -0.93 -15.88 -10.67
C LEU A 83 -0.93 -17.30 -10.12
N GLY A 84 0.12 -17.70 -9.40
CA GLY A 84 0.19 -19.00 -8.75
C GLY A 84 -0.98 -19.24 -7.79
N GLY A 85 -1.27 -18.28 -6.92
CA GLY A 85 -2.38 -18.37 -5.96
C GLY A 85 -3.75 -18.48 -6.63
N THR A 86 -4.03 -17.66 -7.65
CA THR A 86 -5.31 -17.72 -8.38
C THR A 86 -5.45 -18.99 -9.22
N MET A 87 -4.37 -19.47 -9.86
CA MET A 87 -4.38 -20.71 -10.65
C MET A 87 -4.61 -21.96 -9.79
N LEU A 88 -4.16 -21.92 -8.54
CA LEU A 88 -4.38 -22.97 -7.54
C LEU A 88 -5.77 -22.88 -6.90
N TYR A 89 -6.29 -21.67 -6.68
CA TYR A 89 -7.58 -21.44 -6.04
C TYR A 89 -8.77 -21.67 -6.98
N PHE A 90 -8.79 -21.00 -8.15
CA PHE A 90 -9.89 -21.10 -9.11
C PHE A 90 -9.93 -22.47 -9.78
N GLN A 91 -11.12 -23.04 -9.96
CA GLN A 91 -11.27 -24.35 -10.62
C GLN A 91 -11.55 -24.19 -12.12
N ALA A 92 -12.44 -23.26 -12.49
CA ALA A 92 -12.87 -23.08 -13.88
C ALA A 92 -11.77 -22.43 -14.75
N ARG A 93 -11.55 -22.97 -15.97
CA ARG A 93 -10.56 -22.45 -16.93
C ARG A 93 -10.84 -20.99 -17.32
N ALA A 94 -12.11 -20.64 -17.50
CA ALA A 94 -12.52 -19.27 -17.81
C ALA A 94 -12.15 -18.29 -16.67
N SER A 95 -12.38 -18.68 -15.42
CA SER A 95 -11.96 -17.90 -14.25
C SER A 95 -10.45 -17.71 -14.20
N LYS A 96 -9.67 -18.77 -14.48
CA LYS A 96 -8.21 -18.70 -14.53
C LYS A 96 -7.71 -17.72 -15.60
N PHE A 97 -8.26 -17.81 -16.81
CA PHE A 97 -7.90 -16.90 -17.90
C PHE A 97 -8.22 -15.44 -17.56
N LEU A 98 -9.43 -15.19 -17.04
CA LEU A 98 -9.83 -13.86 -16.60
C LEU A 98 -8.92 -13.35 -15.47
N ALA A 99 -8.58 -14.20 -14.51
CA ALA A 99 -7.69 -13.85 -13.41
C ALA A 99 -6.31 -13.43 -13.91
N ALA A 100 -5.73 -14.21 -14.84
CA ALA A 100 -4.47 -13.88 -15.46
C ALA A 100 -4.52 -12.52 -16.15
N LEU A 101 -5.58 -12.24 -16.92
CA LEU A 101 -5.77 -10.94 -17.57
C LEU A 101 -5.84 -9.79 -16.55
N VAL A 102 -6.66 -9.92 -15.50
CA VAL A 102 -6.78 -8.91 -14.44
C VAL A 102 -5.43 -8.67 -13.74
N ILE A 103 -4.71 -9.74 -13.42
CA ILE A 103 -3.39 -9.66 -12.77
C ILE A 103 -2.37 -8.98 -13.69
N VAL A 104 -2.32 -9.32 -14.98
CA VAL A 104 -1.46 -8.64 -15.96
C VAL A 104 -1.75 -7.14 -16.01
N LEU A 105 -3.03 -6.76 -16.11
CA LEU A 105 -3.43 -5.35 -16.17
C LEU A 105 -3.09 -4.59 -14.88
N LEU A 106 -3.35 -5.19 -13.71
CA LEU A 106 -3.00 -4.58 -12.42
C LEU A 106 -1.49 -4.44 -12.24
N SER A 107 -0.72 -5.45 -12.63
CA SER A 107 0.74 -5.37 -12.60
C SER A 107 1.26 -4.30 -13.55
N ALA A 108 0.71 -4.18 -14.76
CA ALA A 108 1.07 -3.13 -15.72
C ALA A 108 0.74 -1.73 -15.18
N ILE A 109 -0.44 -1.53 -14.59
CA ILE A 109 -0.83 -0.25 -13.97
C ILE A 109 0.09 0.08 -12.78
N THR A 110 0.36 -0.90 -11.92
CA THR A 110 1.25 -0.75 -10.76
C THR A 110 2.65 -0.34 -11.23
N LEU A 111 3.16 -1.01 -12.25
CA LEU A 111 4.48 -0.76 -12.83
C LEU A 111 4.56 0.59 -13.53
N TYR A 112 3.52 0.97 -14.30
CA TYR A 112 3.42 2.26 -14.98
C TYR A 112 3.42 3.45 -14.01
N ARG A 113 2.81 3.28 -12.84
CA ARG A 113 2.87 4.31 -11.79
C ARG A 113 4.23 4.39 -11.11
N GLY A 114 4.94 3.27 -10.99
CA GLY A 114 6.40 3.22 -10.81
C GLY A 114 6.96 4.02 -9.62
N ASP A 115 6.28 3.96 -8.47
CA ASP A 115 6.66 4.71 -7.28
C ASP A 115 6.34 3.95 -5.99
N SER A 116 6.77 4.43 -4.82
CA SER A 116 6.64 3.78 -3.50
C SER A 116 5.21 3.32 -3.18
N TYR A 117 4.19 4.01 -3.71
CA TYR A 117 2.79 3.64 -3.57
C TYR A 117 2.43 2.28 -4.15
N MET A 118 3.24 1.74 -5.07
CA MET A 118 3.07 0.39 -5.62
C MET A 118 3.01 -0.68 -4.53
N MET A 119 3.64 -0.44 -3.38
CA MET A 119 3.70 -1.42 -2.31
C MET A 119 2.33 -1.80 -1.76
N ASN A 120 1.34 -0.90 -1.83
CA ASN A 120 -0.04 -1.23 -1.46
C ASN A 120 -0.62 -2.34 -2.34
N SER A 121 -0.46 -2.25 -3.67
CA SER A 121 -0.97 -3.25 -4.60
C SER A 121 -0.09 -4.50 -4.64
N VAL A 122 1.25 -4.36 -4.62
CA VAL A 122 2.21 -5.47 -4.57
C VAL A 122 1.93 -6.39 -3.36
N PHE A 123 1.71 -5.80 -2.18
CA PHE A 123 1.44 -6.59 -0.98
C PHE A 123 0.09 -7.31 -1.07
N ALA A 124 -0.96 -6.63 -1.54
CA ALA A 124 -2.28 -7.23 -1.71
C ALA A 124 -2.28 -8.36 -2.77
N LEU A 125 -1.71 -8.12 -3.96
CA LEU A 125 -1.63 -9.08 -5.07
C LEU A 125 -0.91 -10.37 -4.66
N SER A 126 0.22 -10.24 -3.98
CA SER A 126 1.06 -11.39 -3.63
C SER A 126 0.49 -12.25 -2.51
N THR A 127 -0.32 -11.69 -1.60
CA THR A 127 -0.75 -12.38 -0.38
C THR A 127 -2.19 -12.87 -0.44
N VAL A 128 -3.13 -12.08 -0.96
CA VAL A 128 -4.57 -12.39 -0.90
C VAL A 128 -4.92 -13.69 -1.62
N PRO A 129 -4.46 -13.95 -2.88
CA PRO A 129 -4.81 -15.18 -3.58
C PRO A 129 -4.24 -16.44 -2.92
N LEU A 130 -2.98 -16.40 -2.48
CA LEU A 130 -2.33 -17.53 -1.80
C LEU A 130 -2.98 -17.81 -0.44
N PHE A 131 -3.33 -16.77 0.30
CA PHE A 131 -4.01 -16.93 1.57
C PHE A 131 -5.37 -17.61 1.42
N LEU A 132 -6.20 -17.17 0.48
CA LEU A 132 -7.50 -17.79 0.22
C LEU A 132 -7.34 -19.25 -0.23
N TYR A 133 -6.32 -19.56 -1.04
CA TYR A 133 -5.97 -20.93 -1.36
C TYR A 133 -5.62 -21.78 -0.12
N PHE A 134 -4.74 -21.29 0.75
CA PHE A 134 -4.33 -22.05 1.93
C PHE A 134 -5.45 -22.22 2.97
N VAL A 135 -6.31 -21.21 3.14
CA VAL A 135 -7.52 -21.26 3.98
C VAL A 135 -8.45 -22.36 3.47
N GLU A 136 -8.72 -22.41 2.16
CA GLU A 136 -9.59 -23.41 1.55
C GLU A 136 -9.03 -24.83 1.67
N LYS A 137 -7.71 -24.99 1.49
CA LYS A 137 -7.05 -26.30 1.61
C LYS A 137 -6.81 -26.75 3.06
N LYS A 138 -7.08 -25.91 4.05
CA LYS A 138 -6.95 -26.23 5.50
C LYS A 138 -5.58 -26.83 5.85
N LYS A 139 -4.49 -26.24 5.34
CA LYS A 139 -3.11 -26.70 5.58
C LYS A 139 -2.43 -25.85 6.67
N PRO A 140 -2.55 -26.16 7.98
CA PRO A 140 -2.14 -25.27 9.06
C PRO A 140 -0.64 -25.00 9.10
N LEU A 141 0.22 -25.98 8.80
CA LEU A 141 1.67 -25.78 8.78
C LEU A 141 2.10 -24.80 7.67
N TRP A 142 1.54 -24.94 6.47
CA TRP A 142 1.78 -24.03 5.36
C TRP A 142 1.22 -22.63 5.64
N LEU A 143 0.04 -22.54 6.27
CA LEU A 143 -0.50 -21.28 6.76
C LEU A 143 0.42 -20.62 7.79
N PHE A 144 1.02 -21.38 8.71
CA PHE A 144 1.92 -20.81 9.72
C PHE A 144 3.18 -20.22 9.08
N GLY A 145 3.84 -20.98 8.19
CA GLY A 145 4.97 -20.45 7.41
C GLY A 145 4.58 -19.25 6.55
N PHE A 146 3.39 -19.28 5.94
CA PHE A 146 2.85 -18.16 5.18
C PHE A 146 2.62 -16.92 6.06
N PHE A 147 2.11 -17.06 7.29
CA PHE A 147 1.91 -15.93 8.20
C PHE A 147 3.24 -15.32 8.66
N ILE A 148 4.29 -16.13 8.89
CA ILE A 148 5.65 -15.60 9.13
C ILE A 148 6.12 -14.76 7.94
N PHE A 149 5.97 -15.30 6.72
CA PHE A 149 6.31 -14.57 5.50
C PHE A 149 5.53 -13.26 5.36
N VAL A 150 4.20 -13.29 5.56
CA VAL A 150 3.34 -12.10 5.51
C VAL A 150 3.76 -11.06 6.55
N GLY A 151 4.14 -11.48 7.75
CA GLY A 151 4.60 -10.59 8.81
C GLY A 151 5.90 -9.89 8.44
N ALA A 152 6.89 -10.65 7.97
CA ALA A 152 8.17 -10.13 7.51
C ALA A 152 7.98 -9.19 6.31
N PHE A 153 7.16 -9.59 5.33
CA PHE A 153 6.90 -8.79 4.15
C PHE A 153 6.07 -7.53 4.49
N ALA A 154 5.18 -7.58 5.49
CA ALA A 154 4.41 -6.42 5.93
C ALA A 154 5.32 -5.35 6.57
N ALA A 155 6.29 -5.78 7.38
CA ALA A 155 7.29 -4.89 7.95
C ALA A 155 8.16 -4.25 6.85
N LEU A 156 8.63 -5.04 5.88
CA LEU A 156 9.39 -4.53 4.74
C LEU A 156 8.56 -3.56 3.87
N ALA A 157 7.30 -3.91 3.58
CA ALA A 157 6.40 -3.05 2.81
C ALA A 157 6.12 -1.75 3.57
N GLY A 158 5.92 -1.81 4.89
CA GLY A 158 5.75 -0.65 5.77
C GLY A 158 6.99 0.25 5.82
N PHE A 159 8.19 -0.34 5.73
CA PHE A 159 9.44 0.41 5.66
C PHE A 159 9.62 1.15 4.34
N VAL A 160 9.20 0.53 3.23
CA VAL A 160 9.19 1.17 1.90
C VAL A 160 8.10 2.23 1.79
N ARG A 161 6.91 1.95 2.34
CA ARG A 161 5.76 2.85 2.31
C ARG A 161 4.89 2.63 3.53
N ALA A 162 4.73 3.67 4.35
CA ALA A 162 3.89 3.61 5.54
C ALA A 162 2.47 3.11 5.21
N HIS A 163 1.97 2.18 6.04
CA HIS A 163 0.66 1.54 5.91
C HIS A 163 0.41 0.68 4.65
N ALA A 164 1.45 0.36 3.86
CA ALA A 164 1.29 -0.43 2.64
C ALA A 164 0.60 -1.79 2.83
N ALA A 165 0.83 -2.43 3.99
CA ALA A 165 0.27 -3.74 4.30
C ALA A 165 -1.07 -3.70 5.05
N THR A 166 -1.47 -2.55 5.62
CA THR A 166 -2.53 -2.49 6.64
C THR A 166 -3.88 -2.93 6.09
N GLY A 167 -4.30 -2.45 4.91
CA GLY A 167 -5.58 -2.86 4.31
C GLY A 167 -5.65 -4.37 4.04
N THR A 168 -4.52 -4.96 3.64
CA THR A 168 -4.41 -6.41 3.44
C THR A 168 -4.44 -7.18 4.74
N LEU A 169 -3.74 -6.73 5.79
CA LEU A 169 -3.81 -7.36 7.10
C LEU A 169 -5.24 -7.33 7.68
N ILE A 170 -6.01 -6.26 7.42
CA ILE A 170 -7.43 -6.21 7.76
C ILE A 170 -8.20 -7.31 7.03
N PHE A 171 -8.01 -7.45 5.71
CA PHE A 171 -8.63 -8.53 4.92
C PHE A 171 -8.31 -9.91 5.51
N LEU A 172 -7.01 -10.19 5.73
CA LEU A 172 -6.54 -11.47 6.26
C LEU A 172 -7.14 -11.76 7.64
N GLY A 173 -7.19 -10.75 8.51
CA GLY A 173 -7.78 -10.86 9.85
C GLY A 173 -9.26 -11.24 9.80
N VAL A 174 -10.07 -10.54 9.00
CA VAL A 174 -11.51 -10.83 8.87
C VAL A 174 -11.73 -12.27 8.40
N VAL A 175 -11.05 -12.70 7.35
CA VAL A 175 -11.18 -14.06 6.82
C VAL A 175 -10.65 -15.09 7.81
N LEU A 176 -9.51 -14.85 8.46
CA LEU A 176 -8.94 -15.76 9.46
C LEU A 176 -9.91 -16.00 10.62
N PHE A 177 -10.54 -14.95 11.14
CA PHE A 177 -11.40 -15.08 12.31
C PHE A 177 -12.80 -15.57 11.98
N PHE A 178 -13.39 -15.11 10.87
CA PHE A 178 -14.81 -15.34 10.57
C PHE A 178 -15.07 -16.33 9.43
N HIS A 179 -14.08 -16.67 8.61
CA HIS A 179 -14.24 -17.63 7.52
C HIS A 179 -13.47 -18.93 7.75
N TYR A 180 -12.23 -18.86 8.25
CA TYR A 180 -11.42 -20.05 8.47
C TYR A 180 -11.96 -20.87 9.66
N SER A 181 -12.35 -22.13 9.38
CA SER A 181 -13.03 -23.02 10.32
C SER A 181 -12.08 -23.72 11.33
N ALA A 182 -10.95 -23.11 11.67
CA ALA A 182 -10.00 -23.68 12.63
C ALA A 182 -10.31 -23.29 14.07
N THR A 183 -9.73 -24.02 15.01
CA THR A 183 -9.81 -23.70 16.44
C THR A 183 -9.18 -22.35 16.75
N LEU A 184 -9.64 -21.68 17.81
CA LEU A 184 -9.04 -20.41 18.27
C LEU A 184 -7.54 -20.55 18.54
N LYS A 185 -7.10 -21.68 19.11
CA LYS A 185 -5.66 -21.97 19.34
C LYS A 185 -4.86 -21.93 18.04
N THR A 186 -5.37 -22.54 16.97
CA THR A 186 -4.72 -22.49 15.64
C THR A 186 -4.67 -21.06 15.11
N LYS A 187 -5.76 -20.28 15.23
CA LYS A 187 -5.80 -18.88 14.78
C LYS A 187 -4.78 -18.02 15.53
N LEU A 188 -4.69 -18.19 16.86
CA LEU A 188 -3.69 -17.51 17.69
C LEU A 188 -2.27 -17.90 17.31
N LEU A 189 -2.01 -19.19 17.03
CA LEU A 189 -0.69 -19.63 16.56
C LEU A 189 -0.31 -18.98 15.22
N LEU A 190 -1.25 -18.85 14.28
CA LEU A 190 -1.02 -18.13 13.02
C LEU A 190 -0.68 -16.66 13.27
N LEU A 191 -1.37 -15.99 14.20
CA LEU A 191 -1.02 -14.62 14.60
C LEU A 191 0.37 -14.53 15.24
N VAL A 192 0.77 -15.50 16.07
CA VAL A 192 2.14 -15.56 16.60
C VAL A 192 3.14 -15.63 15.45
N GLY A 193 2.89 -16.45 14.43
CA GLY A 193 3.73 -16.50 13.22
C GLY A 193 3.86 -15.13 12.54
N LEU A 194 2.75 -14.42 12.36
CA LEU A 194 2.74 -13.05 11.82
C LEU A 194 3.61 -12.09 12.65
N PHE A 195 3.43 -12.09 13.97
CA PHE A 195 4.20 -11.19 14.85
C PHE A 195 5.69 -11.55 14.88
N VAL A 196 6.06 -12.83 14.81
CA VAL A 196 7.46 -13.26 14.70
C VAL A 196 8.10 -12.68 13.44
N GLY A 197 7.44 -12.79 12.29
CA GLY A 197 7.92 -12.20 11.04
C GLY A 197 8.02 -10.67 11.11
N LEU A 198 7.00 -10.01 11.67
CA LEU A 198 6.95 -8.56 11.78
C LEU A 198 8.04 -8.02 12.73
N ILE A 199 8.17 -8.59 13.93
CA ILE A 199 9.12 -8.14 14.95
C ILE A 199 10.55 -8.37 14.47
N SER A 200 10.86 -9.52 13.87
CA SER A 200 12.22 -9.82 13.40
C SER A 200 12.72 -8.80 12.37
N VAL A 201 11.90 -8.45 11.37
CA VAL A 201 12.26 -7.45 10.36
C VAL A 201 12.30 -6.04 10.95
N ASN A 202 11.35 -5.66 11.81
CA ASN A 202 11.35 -4.34 12.45
C ASN A 202 12.56 -4.14 13.37
N HIS A 203 12.99 -5.19 14.08
CA HIS A 203 14.20 -5.14 14.91
C HIS A 203 15.45 -4.90 14.05
N TYR A 204 15.56 -5.59 12.90
CA TYR A 204 16.63 -5.33 11.95
C TYR A 204 16.58 -3.88 11.44
N ILE A 205 15.41 -3.39 11.03
CA ILE A 205 15.24 -2.02 10.56
C ILE A 205 15.65 -1.01 11.65
N ALA A 206 15.25 -1.23 12.91
CA ALA A 206 15.64 -0.38 14.04
C ALA A 206 17.16 -0.30 14.18
N SER A 207 17.87 -1.42 14.04
CA SER A 207 19.34 -1.42 14.07
C SER A 207 19.98 -0.60 12.94
N LEU A 208 19.32 -0.48 11.78
CA LEU A 208 19.78 0.39 10.69
C LEU A 208 19.65 1.87 11.07
N PHE A 209 18.57 2.22 11.76
CA PHE A 209 18.35 3.57 12.28
C PHE A 209 19.37 3.93 13.36
N ASP A 210 19.62 3.02 14.31
CA ASP A 210 20.61 3.22 15.36
C ASP A 210 22.02 3.47 14.78
N ALA A 211 22.41 2.68 13.76
CA ALA A 211 23.70 2.83 13.10
C ALA A 211 23.82 4.18 12.37
N ARG A 212 22.76 4.61 11.67
CA ARG A 212 22.69 5.91 11.01
C ARG A 212 22.84 7.04 12.02
N ASP A 213 22.06 6.99 13.10
CA ASP A 213 22.00 8.08 14.07
C ASP A 213 23.30 8.20 14.87
N ALA A 214 23.92 7.08 15.23
CA ALA A 214 25.26 7.07 15.82
C ALA A 214 26.31 7.75 14.91
N PHE A 215 26.25 7.50 13.59
CA PHE A 215 27.14 8.15 12.64
C PHE A 215 26.86 9.66 12.54
N LEU A 216 25.60 10.06 12.38
CA LEU A 216 25.22 11.47 12.21
C LEU A 216 25.51 12.31 13.44
N LEU A 217 25.29 11.78 14.65
CA LEU A 217 25.64 12.45 15.91
C LEU A 217 27.14 12.66 16.05
N LYS A 218 27.96 11.71 15.59
CA LYS A 218 29.42 11.81 15.64
C LYS A 218 29.96 12.97 14.80
N ILE A 219 29.38 13.19 13.63
CA ILE A 219 29.83 14.24 12.69
C ILE A 219 29.17 15.60 12.94
N ASN A 220 27.95 15.61 13.47
CA ASN A 220 27.18 16.81 13.76
C ASN A 220 26.46 16.63 15.11
N PRO A 221 27.06 17.10 16.22
CA PRO A 221 26.43 17.03 17.54
C PRO A 221 25.10 17.78 17.65
N ALA A 222 24.80 18.69 16.72
CA ALA A 222 23.52 19.41 16.65
C ALA A 222 22.44 18.66 15.83
N TYR A 223 22.74 17.45 15.34
CA TYR A 223 21.75 16.58 14.72
C TYR A 223 20.62 16.24 15.71
N GLN A 224 19.39 16.31 15.23
CA GLN A 224 18.19 16.00 16.01
C GLN A 224 17.36 14.96 15.28
N GLU A 225 17.03 13.89 16.00
CA GLU A 225 16.33 12.72 15.47
C GLU A 225 14.97 13.04 14.86
N TYR A 226 14.25 14.03 15.41
CA TYR A 226 12.91 14.42 14.93
C TYR A 226 12.91 15.00 13.51
N MET A 227 14.08 15.40 12.99
CA MET A 227 14.26 15.71 11.57
C MET A 227 14.04 14.49 10.66
N THR A 228 13.87 13.29 11.22
CA THR A 228 13.73 12.05 10.45
C THR A 228 12.35 11.41 10.53
N THR A 229 11.40 12.03 11.24
CA THR A 229 10.03 11.53 11.30
C THR A 229 9.37 11.68 9.91
N GLY A 230 8.66 10.65 9.48
CA GLY A 230 8.24 10.44 8.09
C GLY A 230 7.18 11.43 7.58
N HIS A 231 6.24 10.93 6.78
CA HIS A 231 5.20 11.76 6.16
C HIS A 231 4.45 12.63 7.17
N VAL A 232 4.34 13.92 6.86
CA VAL A 232 3.53 14.90 7.60
C VAL A 232 2.04 14.65 7.36
N PHE A 233 1.35 14.16 8.40
CA PHE A 233 -0.03 13.68 8.30
C PHE A 233 -1.02 14.82 8.10
N TRP A 234 -1.02 15.82 8.98
CA TRP A 234 -1.92 16.96 8.91
C TRP A 234 -1.60 17.88 7.76
N HIS A 235 -0.34 17.97 7.35
CA HIS A 235 0.01 18.65 6.10
C HIS A 235 -0.77 18.11 4.91
N SER A 236 -0.70 16.79 4.69
CA SER A 236 -1.34 16.13 3.56
C SER A 236 -2.87 16.30 3.59
N ILE A 237 -3.48 16.25 4.77
CA ILE A 237 -4.92 16.47 4.95
C ILE A 237 -5.29 17.93 4.67
N TYR A 238 -4.54 18.87 5.24
CA TYR A 238 -4.78 20.30 5.07
C TYR A 238 -4.76 20.67 3.59
N ILE A 239 -3.66 20.39 2.87
CA ILE A 239 -3.58 20.71 1.44
C ILE A 239 -4.61 19.90 0.62
N GLY A 240 -5.03 18.73 1.12
CA GLY A 240 -6.11 17.91 0.56
C GLY A 240 -7.47 18.63 0.51
N LEU A 241 -7.71 19.59 1.40
CA LEU A 241 -8.90 20.45 1.37
C LEU A 241 -8.91 21.37 0.13
N GLY A 242 -7.76 21.60 -0.50
CA GLY A 242 -7.62 22.31 -1.77
C GLY A 242 -7.93 21.49 -3.02
N TYR A 243 -8.40 20.23 -2.89
CA TYR A 243 -8.85 19.43 -4.04
C TYR A 243 -10.03 20.09 -4.78
N VAL A 244 -10.95 20.70 -4.02
CA VAL A 244 -11.93 21.66 -4.51
C VAL A 244 -11.46 23.04 -4.07
N SER A 245 -11.22 23.92 -5.03
CA SER A 245 -10.75 25.28 -4.76
C SER A 245 -11.72 26.00 -3.82
N ASN A 246 -11.18 26.70 -2.82
CA ASN A 246 -11.94 27.35 -1.76
C ASN A 246 -11.22 28.63 -1.29
N PRO A 247 -11.82 29.43 -0.38
CA PRO A 247 -11.26 30.73 0.01
C PRO A 247 -9.88 30.68 0.70
N GLU A 248 -9.56 29.58 1.39
CA GLU A 248 -8.33 29.45 2.19
C GLU A 248 -7.22 28.69 1.46
N ILE A 249 -7.58 27.69 0.66
CA ILE A 249 -6.65 26.73 0.07
C ILE A 249 -6.99 26.62 -1.42
N LYS A 250 -6.12 27.19 -2.25
CA LYS A 250 -6.44 27.40 -3.67
C LYS A 250 -6.30 26.11 -4.48
N ALA A 251 -5.35 25.26 -4.11
CA ALA A 251 -5.03 24.02 -4.81
C ALA A 251 -4.37 22.98 -3.88
N TYR A 252 -4.32 21.72 -4.34
CA TYR A 252 -3.51 20.67 -3.71
C TYR A 252 -2.02 20.87 -4.07
N GLN A 253 -1.32 21.67 -3.27
CA GLN A 253 0.09 22.02 -3.41
C GLN A 253 0.74 22.14 -2.03
N ASP A 254 1.99 21.66 -1.89
CA ASP A 254 2.71 21.66 -0.61
C ASP A 254 2.93 23.10 -0.11
N GLU A 255 3.09 24.04 -1.04
CA GLU A 255 3.26 25.47 -0.78
C GLU A 255 2.08 26.06 0.01
N GLU A 256 0.85 25.59 -0.19
CA GLU A 256 -0.32 26.11 0.52
C GLU A 256 -0.22 25.81 2.02
N GLY A 257 0.22 24.60 2.39
CA GLY A 257 0.45 24.22 3.79
C GLY A 257 1.65 24.93 4.40
N ILE A 258 2.75 25.05 3.64
CA ILE A 258 3.96 25.76 4.08
C ILE A 258 3.66 27.25 4.31
N ASN A 259 2.96 27.89 3.38
CA ASN A 259 2.63 29.31 3.46
C ASN A 259 1.65 29.60 4.60
N LYS A 260 0.64 28.73 4.83
CA LYS A 260 -0.25 28.87 5.99
C LYS A 260 0.55 28.86 7.29
N VAL A 261 1.43 27.88 7.50
CA VAL A 261 2.23 27.85 8.75
C VAL A 261 3.17 29.06 8.85
N ARG A 262 3.84 29.44 7.77
CA ARG A 262 4.71 30.64 7.76
C ARG A 262 3.95 31.93 8.09
N SER A 263 2.67 32.02 7.71
CA SER A 263 1.84 33.18 8.05
C SER A 263 1.48 33.25 9.54
N LEU A 264 1.46 32.11 10.23
CA LEU A 264 1.14 32.01 11.65
C LEU A 264 2.39 32.09 12.53
N ALA A 265 3.48 31.44 12.11
CA ALA A 265 4.72 31.29 12.85
C ALA A 265 5.90 31.08 11.87
N PRO A 266 6.53 32.16 11.36
CA PRO A 266 7.59 32.10 10.34
C PRO A 266 8.83 31.28 10.74
N GLU A 267 9.09 31.19 12.04
CA GLU A 267 10.22 30.46 12.63
C GLU A 267 9.99 28.95 12.72
N VAL A 268 8.74 28.48 12.58
CA VAL A 268 8.40 27.07 12.68
C VAL A 268 8.96 26.32 11.48
N ARG A 269 9.85 25.38 11.78
CA ARG A 269 10.48 24.53 10.78
C ARG A 269 9.47 23.58 10.12
N TYR A 270 9.55 23.45 8.80
CA TYR A 270 8.80 22.45 8.03
C TYR A 270 9.01 21.05 8.61
N THR A 271 7.93 20.25 8.63
CA THR A 271 7.85 18.89 9.20
C THR A 271 8.15 18.74 10.69
N SER A 272 8.26 19.83 11.44
CA SER A 272 8.39 19.75 12.91
C SER A 272 7.07 19.33 13.58
N PRO A 273 7.11 18.82 14.83
CA PRO A 273 5.88 18.56 15.59
C PRO A 273 4.97 19.79 15.72
N LYS A 274 5.58 20.99 15.87
CA LYS A 274 4.82 22.25 15.95
C LYS A 274 4.13 22.61 14.64
N TYR A 275 4.78 22.32 13.50
CA TYR A 275 4.20 22.49 12.17
C TYR A 275 2.92 21.64 12.00
N GLU A 276 2.98 20.36 12.39
CA GLU A 276 1.83 19.45 12.35
C GLU A 276 0.69 19.88 13.29
N GLU A 277 1.03 20.37 14.49
CA GLU A 277 0.05 20.90 15.45
C GLU A 277 -0.70 22.11 14.88
N LEU A 278 0.01 23.05 14.27
CA LEU A 278 -0.59 24.23 13.64
C LEU A 278 -1.52 23.83 12.48
N LEU A 279 -1.09 22.93 11.60
CA LEU A 279 -1.94 22.48 10.49
C LEU A 279 -3.12 21.63 10.94
N LYS A 280 -2.99 20.86 12.03
CA LYS A 280 -4.13 20.20 12.66
C LYS A 280 -5.18 21.22 13.09
N TYR A 281 -4.77 22.27 13.78
CA TYR A 281 -5.67 23.33 14.22
C TYR A 281 -6.36 24.01 13.03
N GLU A 282 -5.59 24.41 12.02
CA GLU A 282 -6.13 25.07 10.82
C GLU A 282 -7.07 24.15 10.02
N THR A 283 -6.77 22.86 9.93
CA THR A 283 -7.65 21.87 9.29
C THR A 283 -9.00 21.79 10.00
N LEU A 284 -9.00 21.69 11.33
CA LEU A 284 -10.25 21.62 12.11
C LEU A 284 -11.01 22.94 12.08
N SER A 285 -10.29 24.07 12.10
CA SER A 285 -10.85 25.41 11.93
C SER A 285 -11.56 25.55 10.58
N PHE A 286 -10.93 25.09 9.50
CA PHE A 286 -11.53 25.08 8.17
C PHE A 286 -12.83 24.27 8.13
N ILE A 287 -12.82 23.04 8.66
CA ILE A 287 -14.01 22.17 8.68
C ILE A 287 -15.18 22.85 9.42
N ARG A 288 -14.87 23.53 10.53
CA ARG A 288 -15.88 24.24 11.34
C ARG A 288 -16.42 25.49 10.65
N ASN A 289 -15.54 26.28 10.04
CA ASN A 289 -15.90 27.60 9.50
C ASN A 289 -16.44 27.52 8.05
N TYR A 290 -16.07 26.49 7.29
CA TYR A 290 -16.42 26.30 5.89
C TYR A 290 -17.04 24.90 5.61
N PRO A 291 -18.12 24.50 6.33
CA PRO A 291 -18.66 23.13 6.24
C PRO A 291 -19.17 22.77 4.84
N GLY A 292 -19.68 23.74 4.08
CA GLY A 292 -20.14 23.53 2.70
C GLY A 292 -18.99 23.16 1.74
N TYR A 293 -17.85 23.85 1.84
CA TYR A 293 -16.65 23.54 1.05
C TYR A 293 -16.05 22.19 1.47
N PHE A 294 -16.02 21.90 2.77
CA PHE A 294 -15.60 20.59 3.26
C PHE A 294 -16.47 19.47 2.70
N ALA A 295 -17.80 19.60 2.76
CA ALA A 295 -18.72 18.62 2.20
C ALA A 295 -18.52 18.44 0.69
N ALA A 296 -18.43 19.54 -0.07
CA ALA A 296 -18.17 19.50 -1.51
C ALA A 296 -16.86 18.78 -1.84
N ASN A 297 -15.80 19.02 -1.06
CA ASN A 297 -14.52 18.34 -1.20
C ASN A 297 -14.65 16.83 -0.98
N ILE A 298 -15.30 16.40 0.10
CA ILE A 298 -15.53 14.97 0.40
C ILE A 298 -16.36 14.31 -0.71
N PHE A 299 -17.47 14.91 -1.15
CA PHE A 299 -18.32 14.34 -2.20
C PHE A 299 -17.60 14.24 -3.54
N ALA A 300 -16.83 15.25 -3.93
CA ALA A 300 -16.04 15.21 -5.16
C ALA A 300 -15.02 14.07 -5.14
N LYS A 301 -14.32 13.88 -4.01
CA LYS A 301 -13.35 12.79 -3.86
C LYS A 301 -14.02 11.41 -3.87
N LEU A 302 -15.14 11.26 -3.16
CA LEU A 302 -15.92 10.02 -3.16
C LEU A 302 -16.45 9.68 -4.56
N GLY A 303 -16.86 10.69 -5.34
CA GLY A 303 -17.25 10.51 -6.74
C GLY A 303 -16.15 9.88 -7.60
N VAL A 304 -14.91 10.38 -7.50
CA VAL A 304 -13.76 9.81 -8.23
C VAL A 304 -13.44 8.39 -7.74
N ILE A 305 -13.46 8.16 -6.43
CA ILE A 305 -13.24 6.82 -5.86
C ILE A 305 -14.31 5.83 -6.34
N PHE A 306 -15.57 6.26 -6.42
CA PHE A 306 -16.67 5.46 -6.93
C PHE A 306 -16.46 5.11 -8.42
N VAL A 307 -15.96 6.05 -9.23
CA VAL A 307 -15.56 5.75 -10.62
C VAL A 307 -14.46 4.70 -10.66
N TYR A 308 -13.44 4.79 -9.81
CA TYR A 308 -12.42 3.71 -9.72
C TYR A 308 -13.04 2.37 -9.31
N LEU A 309 -13.99 2.34 -8.36
CA LEU A 309 -14.68 1.10 -8.00
C LEU A 309 -15.37 0.48 -9.22
N MET A 310 -16.11 1.28 -9.99
CA MET A 310 -16.80 0.81 -11.20
C MET A 310 -15.81 0.30 -12.25
N VAL A 311 -14.70 1.00 -12.47
CA VAL A 311 -13.69 0.61 -13.47
C VAL A 311 -12.98 -0.68 -13.07
N PHE A 312 -12.52 -0.78 -11.83
CA PHE A 312 -11.68 -1.90 -11.38
C PHE A 312 -12.51 -3.14 -11.03
N ALA A 313 -13.66 -3.00 -10.37
CA ALA A 313 -14.53 -4.15 -10.07
C ALA A 313 -15.41 -4.57 -11.27
N ASN A 314 -15.82 -3.61 -12.12
CA ASN A 314 -16.52 -3.80 -13.40
C ASN A 314 -17.67 -4.82 -13.32
N ALA A 315 -17.75 -5.77 -14.27
CA ALA A 315 -18.75 -6.83 -14.32
C ALA A 315 -18.79 -7.71 -13.05
N GLY A 316 -17.73 -7.66 -12.24
CA GLY A 316 -17.70 -8.28 -10.94
C GLY A 316 -18.68 -7.69 -9.93
N LEU A 317 -19.06 -6.41 -10.05
CA LEU A 317 -20.15 -5.83 -9.25
C LEU A 317 -21.50 -6.49 -9.57
N LEU A 318 -21.79 -6.68 -10.86
CA LEU A 318 -23.00 -7.39 -11.31
C LEU A 318 -22.96 -8.85 -10.85
N ALA A 319 -21.81 -9.52 -11.01
CA ALA A 319 -21.63 -10.89 -10.53
C ALA A 319 -21.84 -11.00 -9.02
N ALA A 320 -21.34 -10.05 -8.22
CA ALA A 320 -21.55 -10.04 -6.77
C ALA A 320 -23.02 -9.86 -6.39
N TYR A 321 -23.77 -9.05 -7.14
CA TYR A 321 -25.19 -8.83 -6.92
C TYR A 321 -26.02 -10.10 -7.18
N PHE A 322 -25.83 -10.75 -8.33
CA PHE A 322 -26.60 -11.94 -8.73
C PHE A 322 -26.10 -13.24 -8.11
N TYR A 323 -24.79 -13.37 -7.86
CA TYR A 323 -24.15 -14.58 -7.36
C TYR A 323 -23.44 -14.29 -6.04
N ARG A 324 -24.24 -14.21 -4.98
CA ARG A 324 -23.74 -13.87 -3.64
C ARG A 324 -22.65 -14.85 -3.18
N LYS A 325 -21.54 -14.26 -2.73
CA LYS A 325 -20.43 -14.93 -2.05
C LYS A 325 -20.76 -15.08 -0.55
N PRO A 326 -19.97 -15.84 0.23
CA PRO A 326 -20.05 -15.75 1.68
C PRO A 326 -19.88 -14.30 2.14
N LEU A 327 -20.83 -13.80 2.96
CA LEU A 327 -20.85 -12.41 3.42
C LEU A 327 -19.52 -11.97 4.07
N VAL A 328 -18.84 -12.89 4.76
CA VAL A 328 -17.54 -12.63 5.38
C VAL A 328 -16.49 -12.19 4.35
N LEU A 329 -16.49 -12.76 3.15
CA LEU A 329 -15.57 -12.34 2.08
C LEU A 329 -15.92 -10.94 1.58
N ASP A 330 -17.22 -10.65 1.39
CA ASP A 330 -17.66 -9.32 0.97
C ASP A 330 -17.27 -8.25 2.02
N ILE A 331 -17.46 -8.54 3.31
CA ILE A 331 -17.03 -7.67 4.41
C ILE A 331 -15.50 -7.49 4.41
N ALA A 332 -14.73 -8.57 4.24
CA ALA A 332 -13.27 -8.50 4.22
C ALA A 332 -12.77 -7.58 3.09
N PHE A 333 -13.30 -7.75 1.88
CA PHE A 333 -12.99 -6.87 0.75
C PHE A 333 -13.43 -5.43 1.01
N ALA A 334 -14.64 -5.22 1.52
CA ALA A 334 -15.16 -3.89 1.82
C ALA A 334 -14.31 -3.15 2.87
N MET A 335 -13.86 -3.84 3.92
CA MET A 335 -13.00 -3.24 4.95
C MET A 335 -11.60 -2.90 4.40
N ALA A 336 -11.02 -3.77 3.57
CA ALA A 336 -9.74 -3.52 2.93
C ALA A 336 -9.81 -2.35 1.94
N MET A 337 -10.86 -2.30 1.12
CA MET A 337 -11.14 -1.15 0.25
C MET A 337 -11.38 0.12 1.07
N GLY A 338 -12.19 0.05 2.12
CA GLY A 338 -12.49 1.17 3.01
C GLY A 338 -11.23 1.77 3.64
N PHE A 339 -10.31 0.94 4.13
CA PHE A 339 -9.02 1.42 4.64
C PHE A 339 -8.19 2.11 3.55
N ASN A 340 -8.01 1.47 2.39
CA ASN A 340 -7.22 2.04 1.29
C ASN A 340 -7.86 3.31 0.69
N MET A 341 -9.19 3.44 0.79
CA MET A 341 -9.95 4.61 0.36
C MET A 341 -9.63 5.84 1.21
N LEU A 342 -9.25 5.67 2.50
CA LEU A 342 -8.96 6.78 3.41
C LEU A 342 -7.90 7.73 2.83
N PHE A 343 -6.88 7.22 2.14
CA PHE A 343 -5.86 8.05 1.52
C PHE A 343 -6.45 8.98 0.45
N GLY A 344 -7.38 8.48 -0.37
CA GLY A 344 -8.05 9.29 -1.40
C GLY A 344 -9.04 10.31 -0.83
N VAL A 345 -9.77 9.94 0.22
CA VAL A 345 -10.76 10.82 0.88
C VAL A 345 -10.08 11.92 1.69
N LEU A 346 -9.10 11.56 2.52
CA LEU A 346 -8.43 12.50 3.41
C LEU A 346 -7.46 13.41 2.65
N VAL A 347 -6.72 12.88 1.68
CA VAL A 347 -5.67 13.63 0.96
C VAL A 347 -6.16 14.00 -0.44
N VAL A 348 -6.01 13.10 -1.42
CA VAL A 348 -6.40 13.35 -2.81
C VAL A 348 -6.64 12.03 -3.55
N PRO A 349 -7.71 11.90 -4.37
CA PRO A 349 -8.06 10.65 -5.04
C PRO A 349 -7.23 10.44 -6.33
N ARG A 350 -5.91 10.63 -6.25
CA ARG A 350 -5.01 10.25 -7.35
C ARG A 350 -4.79 8.74 -7.32
N LEU A 351 -4.73 8.12 -8.50
CA LEU A 351 -4.59 6.67 -8.61
C LEU A 351 -3.38 6.12 -7.84
N ASN A 352 -2.27 6.87 -7.76
CA ASN A 352 -1.10 6.47 -6.98
C ASN A 352 -1.45 6.18 -5.51
N TYR A 353 -2.21 7.06 -4.84
CA TYR A 353 -2.64 6.86 -3.46
C TYR A 353 -3.70 5.76 -3.31
N LEU A 354 -4.36 5.39 -4.41
CA LEU A 354 -5.47 4.45 -4.45
C LEU A 354 -5.11 3.11 -5.13
N LEU A 355 -3.83 2.81 -5.34
CA LEU A 355 -3.40 1.54 -5.94
C LEU A 355 -3.85 0.32 -5.11
N GLY A 356 -3.79 0.41 -3.79
CA GLY A 356 -4.33 -0.63 -2.91
C GLY A 356 -5.85 -0.79 -3.07
N PHE A 357 -6.59 0.32 -3.14
CA PHE A 357 -8.04 0.31 -3.38
C PHE A 357 -8.39 -0.32 -4.74
N ALA A 358 -7.73 0.13 -5.80
CA ALA A 358 -7.90 -0.40 -7.16
C ALA A 358 -7.61 -1.91 -7.23
N CYS A 359 -6.55 -2.35 -6.56
CA CYS A 359 -6.19 -3.76 -6.46
C CYS A 359 -7.28 -4.58 -5.75
N PHE A 360 -7.79 -4.12 -4.60
CA PHE A 360 -8.85 -4.81 -3.89
C PHE A 360 -10.18 -4.80 -4.66
N ALA A 361 -10.52 -3.72 -5.34
CA ALA A 361 -11.71 -3.65 -6.20
C ALA A 361 -11.64 -4.63 -7.37
N ALA A 362 -10.49 -4.72 -8.04
CA ALA A 362 -10.27 -5.65 -9.14
C ALA A 362 -10.25 -7.11 -8.67
N MET A 363 -9.60 -7.41 -7.54
CA MET A 363 -9.69 -8.74 -6.93
C MET A 363 -11.12 -9.06 -6.53
N PHE A 364 -11.85 -8.15 -5.88
CA PHE A 364 -13.26 -8.35 -5.55
C PHE A 364 -14.07 -8.71 -6.80
N GLY A 365 -13.88 -7.98 -7.90
CA GLY A 365 -14.58 -8.23 -9.14
C GLY A 365 -14.23 -9.60 -9.74
N MET A 366 -12.94 -9.93 -9.82
CA MET A 366 -12.42 -11.22 -10.29
C MET A 366 -12.97 -12.40 -9.46
N TYR A 367 -12.95 -12.32 -8.13
CA TYR A 367 -13.49 -13.37 -7.26
C TYR A 367 -15.01 -13.48 -7.40
N SER A 368 -15.74 -12.38 -7.56
CA SER A 368 -17.19 -12.39 -7.80
C SER A 368 -17.56 -13.12 -9.09
N ILE A 369 -16.79 -12.90 -10.16
CA ILE A 369 -16.99 -13.62 -11.43
C ILE A 369 -16.66 -15.10 -11.27
N ASN A 370 -15.59 -15.46 -10.55
CA ASN A 370 -15.28 -16.87 -10.28
C ASN A 370 -16.45 -17.60 -9.59
N PHE A 371 -17.01 -17.00 -8.53
CA PHE A 371 -18.16 -17.57 -7.82
C PHE A 371 -19.39 -17.73 -8.73
N ALA A 372 -19.64 -16.79 -9.65
CA ALA A 372 -20.72 -16.89 -10.62
C ALA A 372 -20.51 -18.06 -11.60
N LEU A 373 -19.29 -18.23 -12.10
CA LEU A 373 -18.94 -19.30 -13.04
C LEU A 373 -19.00 -20.68 -12.39
N GLU A 374 -18.51 -20.81 -11.16
CA GLU A 374 -18.58 -22.07 -10.41
C GLU A 374 -20.04 -22.48 -10.12
N LYS A 375 -20.90 -21.54 -9.69
CA LYS A 375 -22.33 -21.82 -9.46
C LYS A 375 -23.08 -22.24 -10.73
N LYS A 376 -22.82 -21.59 -11.88
CA LYS A 376 -23.43 -21.99 -13.15
C LYS A 376 -23.04 -23.42 -13.53
N SER A 377 -21.76 -23.75 -13.42
CA SER A 377 -21.29 -25.11 -13.73
C SER A 377 -21.97 -26.17 -12.86
N VAL A 378 -22.21 -25.88 -11.57
CA VAL A 378 -22.96 -26.77 -10.68
C VAL A 378 -24.42 -26.90 -11.12
N GLN A 379 -25.09 -25.81 -11.47
CA GLN A 379 -26.48 -25.85 -11.94
C GLN A 379 -26.63 -26.60 -13.26
N GLU A 380 -25.69 -26.44 -14.19
CA GLU A 380 -25.66 -27.17 -15.46
C GLU A 380 -25.47 -28.67 -15.20
N VAL A 381 -24.54 -29.06 -14.33
CA VAL A 381 -24.33 -30.46 -13.94
C VAL A 381 -25.59 -31.03 -13.27
N LEU A 382 -26.17 -30.33 -12.30
CA LEU A 382 -27.40 -30.77 -11.64
C LEU A 382 -28.58 -30.89 -12.62
N GLY A 383 -28.67 -29.97 -13.60
CA GLY A 383 -29.65 -30.02 -14.68
C GLY A 383 -29.49 -31.25 -15.58
N GLN A 384 -28.26 -31.65 -15.90
CA GLN A 384 -27.98 -32.89 -16.65
C GLN A 384 -28.44 -34.15 -15.92
N PHE A 385 -28.47 -34.13 -14.58
CA PHE A 385 -28.98 -35.23 -13.76
C PHE A 385 -30.48 -35.12 -13.40
N GLY A 386 -31.20 -34.15 -13.96
CA GLY A 386 -32.61 -33.90 -13.63
C GLY A 386 -32.84 -33.45 -12.17
N LEU A 387 -31.78 -33.09 -11.46
CA LEU A 387 -31.82 -32.66 -10.07
C LEU A 387 -31.97 -31.14 -10.02
N HIS A 388 -33.15 -30.64 -10.36
CA HIS A 388 -33.46 -29.24 -10.09
C HIS A 388 -33.59 -29.03 -8.58
N GLN A 389 -32.62 -28.35 -7.97
CA GLN A 389 -32.80 -27.82 -6.63
C GLN A 389 -33.97 -26.82 -6.67
N LYS A 390 -35.12 -27.22 -6.13
CA LYS A 390 -36.16 -26.27 -5.71
C LYS A 390 -35.53 -25.39 -4.63
N ALA A 391 -35.15 -24.17 -5.00
CA ALA A 391 -34.70 -23.17 -4.04
C ALA A 391 -35.80 -23.00 -2.99
N LYS A 392 -35.46 -23.25 -1.72
CA LYS A 392 -36.28 -22.93 -0.55
C LYS A 392 -35.88 -21.57 -0.01
#